data_AF-A0A358WCG6-F1
#
_entry.id   AF-A0A358WCG6-F1
#
_cell.length_a   1.000
_cell.length_b   1.000
_cell.length_c   1.000
_cell.angle_alpha   90.00
_cell.angle_beta   90.00
_cell.angle_gamma   90.00
#
_symmetry.space_group_name_H-M   'P 1'
#
loop_
_entity.id
_entity.type
_entity.pdbx_description
1 polymer ?
#
loop_
_entity_poly.entity_id
_entity_poly.type
_entity_poly.pdbx_seq_one_letter_code
_entity_poly.pdbx_strand_id
1 'polypeptide(L)' 'MEKDDFFCGNRESISEKKKVGYAYVPFQRLGKLYDPETAIRTGTIFPELNITIDEYERGLYSGV' A
#
# COMPACT_ATOMS: atom_id res chain seq x y z
N MET A 1 -14.15 -12.24 -29.85
CA MET A 1 -13.80 -13.63 -29.47
C MET A 1 -12.30 -13.72 -29.67
N GLU A 2 -11.47 -13.96 -28.67
CA GLU A 2 -11.65 -14.77 -27.47
C GLU A 2 -11.00 -14.11 -26.25
N LYS A 3 -11.52 -14.50 -25.08
CA LYS A 3 -10.85 -14.33 -23.80
C LYS A 3 -9.74 -15.35 -23.75
N ASP A 4 -8.53 -14.93 -23.41
CA ASP A 4 -7.54 -15.84 -22.88
C ASP A 4 -7.35 -15.53 -21.41
N ASP A 5 -8.28 -16.12 -20.66
CA ASP A 5 -8.18 -16.38 -19.24
C ASP A 5 -6.88 -17.17 -18.95
N PHE A 6 -6.14 -16.67 -17.97
CA PHE A 6 -5.62 -17.50 -16.87
C PHE A 6 -4.93 -18.83 -17.24
N PHE A 7 -3.62 -18.82 -17.51
CA PHE A 7 -2.76 -19.95 -17.10
C PHE A 7 -1.38 -19.48 -16.63
N CYS A 8 -1.03 -19.97 -15.43
CA CYS A 8 0.31 -20.05 -14.89
C CYS A 8 1.19 -20.88 -15.86
N GLY A 9 1.77 -20.21 -16.85
CA GLY A 9 2.65 -20.80 -17.84
C GLY A 9 4.09 -20.86 -17.32
N ASN A 10 4.51 -22.05 -16.91
CA ASN A 10 5.89 -22.38 -16.57
C ASN A 10 6.78 -22.12 -17.81
N ARG A 11 7.43 -20.95 -17.86
CA ARG A 11 8.47 -20.63 -18.84
C ARG A 11 9.80 -20.65 -18.11
N GLU A 12 10.42 -21.82 -18.05
CA GLU A 12 11.81 -21.93 -17.62
C GLU A 12 12.71 -21.30 -18.70
N SER A 13 13.00 -20.00 -18.55
CA SER A 13 14.08 -19.38 -19.31
C SER A 13 14.65 -18.19 -18.55
N ILE A 14 15.89 -18.38 -18.09
CA ILE A 14 16.78 -17.48 -17.37
C ILE A 14 16.34 -17.23 -15.92
N SER A 15 17.10 -17.80 -14.99
CA SER A 15 17.16 -17.36 -13.59
C SER A 15 17.79 -15.96 -13.56
N GLU A 16 17.06 -14.98 -14.11
CA GLU A 16 17.23 -13.61 -13.67
C GLU A 16 16.75 -13.64 -12.23
N LYS A 17 17.70 -13.66 -11.29
CA LYS A 17 17.42 -13.50 -9.86
C LYS A 17 16.41 -12.36 -9.75
N LYS A 18 15.14 -12.67 -9.44
CA LYS A 18 14.08 -11.67 -9.31
C LYS A 18 14.65 -10.56 -8.44
N LYS A 19 14.79 -9.37 -9.02
CA LYS A 19 15.28 -8.22 -8.27
C LYS A 19 14.35 -8.06 -7.07
N VAL A 20 14.93 -8.05 -5.88
CA VAL A 20 14.16 -7.77 -4.67
C VAL A 20 13.58 -6.36 -4.80
N GLY A 21 12.27 -6.23 -4.58
CA GLY A 21 11.62 -4.93 -4.54
C GLY A 21 12.06 -4.18 -3.28
N TYR A 22 12.41 -2.91 -3.43
CA TYR A 22 12.67 -2.01 -2.31
C TYR A 22 11.52 -1.02 -2.19
N ALA A 23 11.03 -0.81 -0.98
CA ALA A 23 10.08 0.24 -0.66
C ALA A 23 10.66 1.11 0.46
N TYR A 24 10.54 2.42 0.31
CA TYR A 24 10.87 3.36 1.36
C TYR A 24 9.59 3.70 2.14
N VAL A 25 9.66 3.57 3.46
CA VAL A 25 8.61 4.04 4.35
C VAL A 25 9.14 5.30 5.05
N PRO A 26 8.52 6.48 4.85
CA PRO A 26 8.95 7.70 5.51
C PRO A 26 8.69 7.65 7.01
N PHE A 27 9.44 8.43 7.78
CA PHE A 27 9.16 8.62 9.20
C PHE A 27 7.78 9.24 9.39
N GLN A 28 6.88 8.51 10.07
CA GLN A 28 5.53 8.97 10.34
C GLN A 28 5.49 9.67 11.70
N ARG A 29 5.03 10.92 11.73
CA ARG A 29 4.74 11.65 12.97
C ARG A 29 3.24 11.62 13.22
N LEU A 30 2.80 10.69 14.07
CA LEU A 30 1.39 10.52 14.42
C LEU A 30 1.18 11.06 15.83
N GLY A 31 0.19 11.92 16.02
CA GLY A 31 0.02 12.67 17.27
C GLY A 31 -1.34 12.51 17.92
N LYS A 32 -2.33 12.02 17.17
CA LYS A 32 -3.70 11.85 17.64
C LYS A 32 -4.03 10.37 17.76
N LEU A 33 -4.89 10.04 18.71
CA LEU A 33 -5.40 8.69 18.92
C LEU A 33 -6.93 8.72 18.89
N TYR A 34 -7.52 7.72 18.24
CA TYR A 34 -8.91 7.40 18.44
C TYR A 34 -9.15 6.80 19.83
N ASP A 35 -10.40 6.87 20.28
CA ASP A 35 -10.87 6.03 21.38
C ASP A 35 -10.80 4.54 20.99
N PRO A 36 -10.71 3.61 21.98
CA PRO A 36 -10.56 2.19 21.70
C PRO A 36 -11.67 1.59 20.83
N GLU A 37 -12.92 2.04 20.98
CA GLU A 37 -14.06 1.51 20.22
C GLU A 37 -13.95 1.88 18.74
N THR A 38 -13.65 3.15 18.46
CA THR A 38 -13.42 3.65 17.10
C THR A 38 -12.19 3.04 16.46
N ALA A 39 -11.10 2.85 17.22
CA ALA A 39 -9.87 2.24 16.70
C ALA A 39 -10.10 0.81 16.21
N ILE A 40 -10.84 0.00 16.97
CA ILE A 40 -11.19 -1.38 16.59
C ILE A 40 -12.06 -1.41 15.34
N ARG A 41 -13.06 -0.52 15.26
CA ARG A 41 -13.97 -0.44 14.10
C ARG A 41 -13.27 0.02 12.83
N THR A 42 -12.30 0.92 12.95
CA THR A 42 -11.60 1.54 11.82
C THR A 42 -10.38 0.74 11.37
N GLY A 43 -9.79 -0.07 12.26
CA GLY A 43 -8.59 -0.87 11.98
C GLY A 43 -7.26 -0.12 12.16
N THR A 44 -7.30 1.10 12.71
CA THR A 44 -6.13 1.90 13.09
C THR A 44 -6.43 2.73 14.32
N ILE A 45 -5.45 2.91 15.20
CA ILE A 45 -5.57 3.83 16.35
C ILE A 45 -5.26 5.29 15.96
N PHE A 46 -4.53 5.49 14.87
CA PHE A 46 -4.11 6.82 14.42
C PHE A 46 -5.06 7.36 13.36
N PRO A 47 -5.80 8.45 13.64
CA PRO A 47 -6.69 9.08 12.68
C PRO A 47 -6.00 9.50 11.38
N GLU A 48 -4.72 9.88 11.45
CA GLU A 48 -3.92 10.33 10.31
C GLU A 48 -3.64 9.21 9.29
N LEU A 49 -3.86 7.94 9.67
CA LEU A 49 -3.76 6.79 8.76
C LEU A 49 -5.12 6.36 8.19
N ASN A 50 -6.23 6.89 8.72
CA ASN A 50 -7.57 6.60 8.25
C ASN A 50 -7.95 7.54 7.09
N ILE A 51 -7.20 7.44 5.99
CA ILE A 51 -7.35 8.28 4.80
C ILE A 51 -7.48 7.40 3.55
N THR A 52 -8.05 7.95 2.49
CA THR A 52 -8.16 7.23 1.21
C THR A 52 -6.82 7.22 0.46
N ILE A 53 -6.71 6.35 -0.56
CA ILE A 53 -5.52 6.34 -1.42
C ILE A 53 -5.33 7.69 -2.14
N ASP A 54 -6.42 8.33 -2.56
CA ASP A 54 -6.38 9.64 -3.22
C ASP A 54 -5.83 10.74 -2.29
N GLU A 55 -6.22 10.71 -1.01
CA GLU A 55 -5.71 11.65 0.00
C GLU A 55 -4.22 11.42 0.29
N TYR A 56 -3.80 10.15 0.37
CA TYR A 56 -2.40 9.78 0.53
C TYR A 56 -1.54 10.27 -0.65
N GLU A 57 -1.99 10.04 -1.89
CA GLU A 57 -1.30 10.49 -3.10
C GLU A 57 -1.17 12.01 -3.14
N ARG A 58 -2.23 12.76 -2.80
CA ARG A 58 -2.17 14.23 -2.70
C ARG A 58 -1.10 14.70 -1.70
N GLY A 59 -0.97 14.00 -0.56
CA GLY A 59 0.07 14.30 0.43
C GLY A 59 1.50 14.10 -0.10
N LEU A 60 1.72 13.07 -0.93
CA LEU A 60 3.02 12.78 -1.55
C LEU A 60 3.46 13.86 -2.55
N TYR A 61 2.54 14.43 -3.31
CA TYR A 61 2.85 15.38 -4.38
C TYR A 61 2.69 16.86 -3.99
N SER A 62 2.21 17.16 -2.77
CA SER A 62 1.94 18.53 -2.29
C SER A 62 3.18 19.39 -1.94
N GLY A 63 4.36 19.07 -2.49
CA GLY A 63 5.63 19.74 -2.19
C GLY A 63 6.57 19.99 -3.37
N VAL A 64 6.10 19.85 -4.61
CA VAL A 64 6.80 20.26 -5.85
C VAL A 64 5.81 20.69 -6.92
#